data_AF-J9BBQ8-F1
#
_entry.id   AF-J9BBQ8-F1
#
_cell.length_a   1.000
_cell.length_b   1.000
_cell.length_c   1.000
_cell.angle_alpha   90.00
_cell.angle_beta   90.00
_cell.angle_gamma   90.00
#
_symmetry.space_group_name_H-M   'P 1'
#
loop_
_entity.id
_entity.type
_entity.pdbx_description
1 polymer ?
#
loop_
_entity_poly.entity_id
_entity_poly.type
_entity_poly.pdbx_seq_one_letter_code
_entity_poly.pdbx_strand_id
1 'polypeptide(L)'
;MEQYFEWDEAKNRKNQKKHDISFETASLIFEDPLRISIQDRHTNGEERWQTIGKVKGVLMLLVAHTIFDEDDCEIIRIISARQVTKAERNQYEHVRHGQFYRPVKQQTSVRLDADVLAWLKSQGKGYQTRMNKILREAMLNERKNHQ
;
A
#
# COMPACT_ATOMS: atom_id res chain seq x y z
N MET A 1 7.32 0.46 11.37
CA MET A 1 7.71 0.09 10.00
C MET A 1 7.72 1.40 9.24
N GLU A 2 8.90 1.90 8.90
CA GLU A 2 9.03 3.13 8.13
C GLU A 2 8.55 2.88 6.69
N GLN A 3 8.03 3.91 6.04
CA GLN A 3 7.70 3.87 4.61
C GLN A 3 8.71 4.74 3.88
N TYR A 4 9.34 4.18 2.87
CA TYR A 4 10.27 4.89 2.01
C TYR A 4 9.74 4.94 0.59
N PHE A 5 9.86 6.11 -0.04
CA PHE A 5 9.42 6.31 -1.41
C PHE A 5 10.63 6.46 -2.32
N GLU A 6 10.59 5.76 -3.45
CA GLU A 6 11.62 5.88 -4.48
C GLU A 6 11.00 5.94 -5.87
N TRP A 7 11.77 6.47 -6.82
CA TRP A 7 11.39 6.56 -8.21
C TRP A 7 12.60 6.83 -9.11
N ASP A 8 12.41 6.62 -10.40
CA ASP A 8 13.33 7.10 -11.42
C ASP A 8 13.06 8.58 -11.70
N GLU A 9 14.07 9.43 -11.52
CA GLU A 9 13.92 10.88 -11.63
C GLU A 9 13.69 11.35 -13.08
N ALA A 10 14.13 10.58 -14.09
CA ALA A 10 13.76 10.85 -15.47
C ALA A 10 12.28 10.52 -15.74
N LYS A 11 11.72 9.49 -15.08
CA LYS A 11 10.27 9.22 -15.10
C LYS A 11 9.48 10.29 -14.36
N ASN A 12 9.96 10.78 -13.22
CA ASN A 12 9.32 11.86 -12.46
C ASN A 12 9.17 13.11 -13.35
N ARG A 13 10.26 13.58 -13.98
CA ARG A 13 10.21 14.71 -14.92
C ARG A 13 9.27 14.50 -16.10
N LYS A 14 9.24 13.28 -16.68
CA LYS A 14 8.30 12.96 -17.77
C LYS A 14 6.84 12.97 -17.29
N ASN A 15 6.60 12.48 -16.08
CA ASN A 15 5.27 12.46 -15.47
C ASN A 15 4.77 13.89 -15.20
N GLN A 16 5.62 14.76 -14.63
CA GLN A 16 5.32 16.18 -14.41
C GLN A 16 4.94 16.87 -15.73
N LYS A 17 5.73 16.69 -16.79
CA LYS A 17 5.40 17.29 -18.11
C LYS A 17 4.07 16.81 -18.69
N LYS A 18 3.68 15.56 -18.41
CA LYS A 18 2.48 14.94 -18.99
C LYS A 18 1.21 15.15 -18.16
N HIS A 19 1.35 15.21 -16.84
CA HIS A 19 0.25 15.12 -15.89
C HIS A 19 0.24 16.24 -14.85
N ASP A 20 1.23 17.14 -14.87
CA ASP A 20 1.39 18.27 -13.94
C ASP A 20 1.45 17.83 -12.46
N ILE A 21 1.95 16.62 -12.24
CA ILE A 21 2.05 15.99 -10.92
C ILE A 21 3.44 15.39 -10.76
N SER A 22 4.14 15.82 -9.71
CA SER A 22 5.41 15.23 -9.30
C SER A 22 5.19 13.98 -8.45
N PHE A 23 6.18 13.10 -8.39
CA PHE A 23 6.10 11.90 -7.56
C PHE A 23 6.20 12.21 -6.06
N GLU A 24 6.84 13.31 -5.69
CA GLU A 24 6.83 13.87 -4.33
C GLU A 24 5.41 14.28 -3.92
N THR A 25 4.64 14.87 -4.85
CA THR A 25 3.23 15.18 -4.58
C THR A 25 2.38 13.92 -4.54
N ALA A 26 2.68 12.97 -5.44
CA ALA A 26 1.96 11.71 -5.53
C ALA A 26 2.15 10.81 -4.30
N SER A 27 3.32 10.83 -3.63
CA SER A 27 3.56 10.03 -2.42
C SER A 27 2.64 10.43 -1.25
N LEU A 28 2.15 11.66 -1.24
CA LEU A 28 1.21 12.13 -0.21
C LEU A 28 -0.13 11.38 -0.23
N ILE A 29 -0.47 10.64 -1.30
CA ILE A 29 -1.69 9.82 -1.30
C ILE A 29 -1.65 8.71 -0.24
N PHE A 30 -0.45 8.30 0.19
CA PHE A 30 -0.29 7.21 1.16
C PHE A 30 -0.58 7.67 2.60
N GLU A 31 -0.69 8.98 2.80
CA GLU A 31 -1.20 9.59 4.04
C GLU A 31 -2.74 9.55 4.10
N ASP A 32 -3.43 9.34 2.98
CA ASP A 32 -4.89 9.21 2.97
C ASP A 32 -5.30 7.88 3.65
N PRO A 33 -6.00 7.94 4.80
CA PRO A 33 -6.47 6.74 5.50
C PRO A 33 -7.59 6.01 4.72
N LEU A 34 -8.23 6.70 3.77
CA LEU A 34 -9.30 6.18 2.93
C LEU A 34 -8.80 5.75 1.54
N ARG A 35 -7.48 5.72 1.30
CA ARG A 35 -6.95 5.27 0.01
C ARG A 35 -7.37 3.83 -0.31
N ILE A 36 -7.56 3.57 -1.59
CA ILE A 36 -7.92 2.26 -2.13
C ILE A 36 -6.78 1.77 -3.00
N SER A 37 -6.30 0.56 -2.77
CA SER A 37 -5.20 -0.05 -3.52
C SER A 37 -5.68 -1.32 -4.21
N ILE A 38 -5.64 -1.32 -5.54
CA ILE A 38 -6.05 -2.43 -6.39
C ILE A 38 -4.80 -3.01 -7.04
N GLN A 39 -4.63 -4.33 -6.98
CA GLN A 39 -3.60 -5.02 -7.74
C GLN A 39 -4.03 -5.05 -9.22
N ASP A 40 -3.25 -4.46 -10.11
CA ASP A 40 -3.58 -4.32 -11.53
C ASP A 40 -3.16 -5.56 -12.31
N ARG A 41 -1.86 -5.82 -12.42
CA ARG A 41 -1.31 -6.98 -13.16
C ARG A 41 -0.04 -7.52 -12.51
N HIS A 42 0.17 -8.83 -12.63
CA HIS A 42 1.51 -9.43 -12.50
C HIS A 42 2.27 -9.19 -13.81
N THR A 43 3.42 -8.52 -13.76
CA THR A 43 4.32 -8.42 -14.92
C THR A 43 5.72 -8.79 -14.46
N ASN A 44 6.33 -9.80 -15.06
CA ASN A 44 7.69 -10.27 -14.74
C ASN A 44 7.93 -10.64 -13.26
N GLY A 45 6.91 -11.10 -12.54
CA GLY A 45 7.03 -11.50 -11.13
C GLY A 45 6.92 -10.35 -10.12
N GLU A 46 6.77 -9.10 -10.56
CA GLU A 46 6.53 -7.95 -9.68
C GLU A 46 5.03 -7.61 -9.61
N GLU A 47 4.50 -7.46 -8.40
CA GLU A 47 3.12 -7.02 -8.18
C GLU A 47 2.98 -5.52 -8.44
N ARG A 48 2.23 -5.16 -9.49
CA ARG A 48 1.88 -3.75 -9.74
C ARG A 48 0.55 -3.39 -9.12
N TRP A 49 0.57 -2.31 -8.37
CA TRP A 49 -0.56 -1.75 -7.66
C TRP A 49 -0.97 -0.43 -8.27
N GLN A 50 -2.27 -0.17 -8.32
CA GLN A 50 -2.85 1.14 -8.54
C GLN A 50 -3.49 1.60 -7.24
N THR A 51 -3.16 2.79 -6.78
CA THR A 51 -3.76 3.38 -5.57
C THR A 51 -4.44 4.69 -5.88
N ILE A 52 -5.69 4.79 -5.46
CA ILE A 52 -6.50 6.00 -5.55
C ILE A 52 -6.62 6.58 -4.15
N GLY A 53 -6.34 7.87 -4.01
CA GLY A 53 -6.46 8.58 -2.74
C GLY A 53 -6.43 10.09 -2.91
N LYS A 54 -6.65 10.79 -1.79
CA LYS A 54 -6.66 12.25 -1.71
C LYS A 54 -5.33 12.79 -1.20
N VAL A 55 -4.77 13.76 -1.92
CA VAL A 55 -3.67 14.60 -1.44
C VAL A 55 -4.26 15.86 -0.82
N LYS A 56 -3.85 16.17 0.43
CA LYS A 56 -4.33 17.33 1.20
C LYS A 56 -5.86 17.44 1.27
N GLY A 57 -6.56 16.30 1.24
CA GLY A 57 -8.02 16.22 1.32
C GLY A 57 -8.80 16.67 0.07
N VAL A 58 -8.14 17.20 -0.97
CA VAL A 58 -8.83 17.82 -2.12
C VAL A 58 -8.46 17.15 -3.45
N LEU A 59 -7.18 16.96 -3.73
CA LEU A 59 -6.72 16.48 -5.02
C LEU A 59 -6.75 14.95 -5.06
N MET A 60 -7.59 14.36 -5.92
CA MET A 60 -7.62 12.91 -6.08
C MET A 60 -6.70 12.44 -7.20
N LEU A 61 -5.80 11.53 -6.86
CA LEU A 61 -4.81 10.97 -7.75
C LEU A 61 -4.97 9.46 -7.87
N LEU A 62 -4.57 8.93 -9.01
CA LEU A 62 -4.25 7.52 -9.21
C LEU A 62 -2.73 7.40 -9.36
N VAL A 63 -2.12 6.56 -8.54
CA VAL A 63 -0.69 6.28 -8.54
C VAL A 63 -0.45 4.81 -8.82
N ALA A 64 0.35 4.51 -9.85
CA ALA A 64 0.84 3.17 -10.12
C ALA A 64 2.19 2.98 -9.42
N HIS A 65 2.36 1.88 -8.70
CA HIS A 65 3.56 1.60 -7.92
C HIS A 65 3.79 0.09 -7.74
N THR A 66 5.00 -0.25 -7.27
CA THR A 66 5.33 -1.57 -6.71
C THR A 66 5.67 -1.40 -5.24
N ILE A 67 5.45 -2.46 -4.47
CA ILE A 67 5.77 -2.51 -3.04
C ILE A 67 6.67 -3.72 -2.78
N PHE A 68 7.72 -3.51 -1.99
CA PHE A 68 8.52 -4.59 -1.44
C PHE A 68 8.95 -4.24 -0.01
N ASP A 69 9.13 -5.27 0.82
CA ASP A 69 9.60 -5.10 2.19
C ASP A 69 11.13 -5.34 2.23
N GLU A 70 11.88 -4.40 2.80
CA GLU A 70 13.33 -4.51 3.03
C GLU A 70 13.65 -4.00 4.45
N ASP A 71 14.33 -4.81 5.27
CA ASP A 71 14.79 -4.42 6.61
C ASP A 71 13.74 -3.75 7.51
N ASP A 72 12.52 -4.32 7.56
CA ASP A 72 11.37 -3.78 8.31
C ASP A 72 10.95 -2.36 7.84
N CYS A 73 11.26 -2.03 6.59
CA CYS A 73 10.79 -0.85 5.85
C CYS A 73 9.95 -1.30 4.64
N GLU A 74 8.83 -0.61 4.41
CA GLU A 74 8.01 -0.80 3.21
C GLU A 74 8.50 0.20 2.16
N ILE A 75 9.10 -0.30 1.08
CA ILE A 75 9.58 0.52 -0.02
C ILE A 75 8.50 0.59 -1.10
N ILE A 76 8.07 1.80 -1.41
CA ILE A 76 7.05 2.10 -2.41
C ILE A 76 7.73 2.79 -3.59
N ARG A 77 7.86 2.06 -4.70
CA ARG A 77 8.43 2.60 -5.94
C ARG A 77 7.34 3.15 -6.82
N ILE A 78 7.29 4.47 -6.97
CA ILE A 78 6.30 5.15 -7.82
C ILE A 78 6.70 5.02 -9.30
N ILE A 79 5.74 4.60 -10.13
CA ILE A 79 5.92 4.38 -11.57
C ILE A 79 5.26 5.48 -12.39
N SER A 80 4.04 5.87 -12.02
CA SER A 80 3.29 6.96 -12.65
C SER A 80 2.25 7.54 -11.69
N ALA A 81 1.87 8.79 -11.95
CA ALA A 81 0.85 9.48 -11.17
C ALA A 81 0.04 10.41 -12.07
N ARG A 82 -1.28 10.41 -11.91
CA ARG A 82 -2.18 11.33 -12.62
C ARG A 82 -3.42 11.64 -11.81
N GLN A 83 -4.13 12.70 -12.19
CA GLN A 83 -5.47 12.93 -11.69
C GLN A 83 -6.39 11.75 -12.05
N VAL A 84 -7.30 11.42 -11.14
CA VAL A 84 -8.34 10.42 -11.42
C VAL A 84 -9.30 10.91 -12.51
N THR A 85 -9.79 10.00 -13.32
CA THR A 85 -10.91 10.25 -14.22
C THR A 85 -12.22 10.34 -13.43
N LYS A 86 -13.28 10.87 -14.05
CA LYS A 86 -14.63 10.90 -13.44
C LYS A 86 -15.13 9.49 -13.07
N ALA A 87 -14.84 8.49 -13.93
CA ALA A 87 -15.23 7.11 -13.68
C ALA A 87 -14.51 6.52 -12.46
N GLU A 88 -13.19 6.74 -12.35
CA GLU A 88 -12.38 6.28 -11.20
C GLU A 88 -12.76 6.98 -9.90
N ARG A 89 -13.11 8.27 -9.98
CA ARG A 89 -13.67 9.01 -8.84
C ARG A 89 -14.96 8.35 -8.33
N ASN A 90 -15.91 8.10 -9.23
CA ASN A 90 -17.16 7.46 -8.87
C ASN A 90 -16.91 6.06 -8.29
N GLN A 91 -15.98 5.30 -8.87
CA GLN A 91 -15.58 4.01 -8.34
C GLN A 91 -15.04 4.14 -6.90
N TYR A 92 -14.11 5.06 -6.65
CA TYR A 92 -13.57 5.30 -5.31
C TYR A 92 -14.66 5.64 -4.27
N GLU A 93 -15.62 6.49 -4.64
CA GLU A 93 -16.71 6.92 -3.75
C GLU A 93 -17.71 5.79 -3.42
N HIS A 94 -17.86 4.80 -4.31
CA HIS A 94 -18.84 3.71 -4.15
C HIS A 94 -18.20 2.37 -3.75
N VAL A 95 -16.87 2.27 -3.69
CA VAL A 95 -16.19 1.06 -3.22
C VAL A 95 -16.52 0.87 -1.74
N ARG A 96 -17.34 -0.14 -1.45
CA ARG A 96 -17.44 -0.69 -0.10
C ARG A 96 -16.11 -1.36 0.24
N HIS A 97 -15.58 -1.10 1.44
CA HIS A 97 -14.25 -1.53 1.96
C HIS A 97 -13.95 -3.05 1.93
N GLY A 98 -14.70 -3.89 1.22
CA GLY A 98 -14.66 -5.36 1.32
C GLY A 98 -13.60 -6.08 0.48
N GLN A 99 -13.21 -5.57 -0.71
CA GLN A 99 -12.39 -6.36 -1.65
C GLN A 99 -11.06 -5.72 -2.08
N PHE A 100 -10.95 -4.38 -2.01
CA PHE A 100 -9.78 -3.63 -2.51
C PHE A 100 -9.10 -2.77 -1.43
N TYR A 101 -9.40 -3.07 -0.17
CA TYR A 101 -8.81 -2.38 0.97
C TYR A 101 -7.49 -3.06 1.32
N ARG A 102 -6.36 -2.37 1.12
CA ARG A 102 -5.09 -2.71 1.77
C ARG A 102 -5.13 -2.05 3.14
N PRO A 103 -5.23 -2.81 4.25
CA PRO A 103 -5.27 -2.22 5.58
C PRO A 103 -4.03 -1.40 5.83
N VAL A 104 -4.25 -0.17 6.31
CA VAL A 104 -3.17 0.70 6.77
C VAL A 104 -2.52 0.01 7.97
N LYS A 105 -1.21 -0.23 7.92
CA LYS A 105 -0.45 -0.76 9.05
C LYS A 105 -0.47 0.31 10.16
N GLN A 106 -1.21 0.08 11.23
CA GLN A 106 -1.19 0.97 12.41
C GLN A 106 0.00 0.57 13.30
N GLN A 107 0.92 1.51 13.56
CA GLN A 107 2.01 1.29 14.51
C GLN A 107 1.44 1.31 15.93
N THR A 108 1.36 0.14 16.56
CA THR A 108 0.89 -0.04 17.93
C THR A 108 1.86 -0.90 18.73
N SER A 109 1.85 -0.75 20.05
CA SER A 109 2.66 -1.59 20.94
C SER A 109 1.90 -2.88 21.25
N VAL A 110 2.51 -4.03 20.94
CA VAL A 110 1.97 -5.36 21.25
C VAL A 110 2.99 -6.12 22.09
N ARG A 111 2.51 -6.83 23.12
CA ARG A 111 3.34 -7.78 23.89
C ARG A 111 3.15 -9.17 23.30
N LEU A 112 4.26 -9.86 23.07
CA LEU A 112 4.30 -11.22 22.54
C LEU A 112 5.17 -12.07 23.47
N ASP A 113 4.83 -13.36 23.57
CA ASP A 113 5.65 -14.31 24.30
C ASP A 113 7.03 -14.47 23.64
N ALA A 114 8.04 -14.73 24.47
CA ALA A 114 9.43 -14.74 24.04
C ALA A 114 9.74 -15.86 23.05
N ASP A 115 9.12 -17.03 23.22
CA ASP A 115 9.23 -18.20 22.35
C ASP A 115 8.58 -17.94 20.98
N VAL A 116 7.40 -17.32 20.95
CA VAL A 116 6.73 -16.90 19.71
C VAL A 116 7.59 -15.91 18.93
N LEU A 117 8.18 -14.93 19.62
CA LEU A 117 9.07 -13.95 18.99
C LEU A 117 10.35 -14.62 18.46
N ALA A 118 10.93 -15.56 19.22
CA ALA A 118 12.10 -16.32 18.79
C ALA A 118 11.81 -17.16 17.55
N TRP A 119 10.67 -17.86 17.52
CA TRP A 119 10.20 -18.63 16.37
C TRP A 119 10.00 -17.74 15.12
N LEU A 120 9.35 -16.58 15.27
CA LEU A 120 9.16 -15.63 14.17
C LEU A 120 10.51 -15.15 13.60
N LYS A 121 11.45 -14.79 14.48
CA LYS A 121 12.79 -14.30 14.09
C LYS A 121 13.69 -15.40 13.53
N SER A 122 13.49 -16.67 13.90
CA SER A 122 14.30 -17.80 13.41
C SER A 122 14.15 -18.00 11.89
N GLN A 123 13.08 -17.46 11.29
CA GLN A 123 12.80 -17.52 9.86
C GLN A 123 13.49 -16.40 9.06
N GLY A 124 14.31 -15.56 9.71
CA GLY A 124 15.07 -14.48 9.08
C GLY A 124 14.35 -13.13 9.06
N LYS A 125 14.82 -12.24 8.16
CA LYS A 125 14.26 -10.89 7.95
C LYS A 125 12.77 -10.95 7.55
N GLY A 126 12.02 -9.89 7.83
CA GLY A 126 10.59 -9.79 7.48
C GLY A 126 9.64 -10.55 8.42
N TYR A 127 10.08 -10.91 9.62
CA TYR A 127 9.25 -11.58 10.62
C TYR A 127 7.99 -10.75 10.99
N GLN A 128 8.06 -9.41 10.94
CA GLN A 128 6.92 -8.53 11.18
C GLN A 128 5.84 -8.66 10.09
N THR A 129 6.23 -8.70 8.81
CA THR A 129 5.31 -8.96 7.69
C THR A 129 4.65 -10.33 7.86
N ARG A 130 5.44 -11.35 8.25
CA ARG A 130 4.95 -12.70 8.50
C ARG A 130 3.96 -12.75 9.66
N MET A 131 4.26 -12.07 10.76
CA MET A 131 3.36 -11.92 11.90
C MET A 131 2.03 -11.30 11.49
N ASN A 132 2.06 -10.19 10.73
CA ASN A 132 0.84 -9.55 10.24
C ASN A 132 0.02 -10.45 9.30
N LYS A 133 0.69 -11.27 8.47
CA LYS A 133 0.04 -12.27 7.61
C LYS A 133 -0.68 -13.34 8.44
N ILE A 134 0.00 -13.91 9.45
CA ILE A 134 -0.57 -14.91 10.36
C ILE A 134 -1.81 -14.35 11.08
N LEU A 135 -1.70 -13.15 11.66
CA LEU A 135 -2.81 -12.50 12.36
C LEU A 135 -4.01 -12.23 11.43
N ARG A 136 -3.74 -11.83 10.18
CA ARG A 136 -4.79 -11.62 9.18
C ARG A 136 -5.51 -12.92 8.83
N GLU A 137 -4.77 -13.99 8.59
CA GLU A 137 -5.35 -15.30 8.26
C GLU A 137 -6.23 -15.81 9.41
N ALA A 138 -5.76 -15.70 10.66
CA ALA A 138 -6.53 -16.03 11.85
C ALA A 138 -7.84 -15.21 11.94
N MET A 139 -7.75 -13.88 11.82
CA MET A 139 -8.92 -12.98 11.84
C MET A 139 -9.95 -13.32 10.75
N LEU A 140 -9.49 -13.60 9.51
CA LEU A 140 -10.39 -13.92 8.41
C LEU A 140 -11.08 -15.27 8.61
N ASN A 141 -10.38 -16.26 9.16
CA ASN A 141 -10.95 -17.57 9.48
C ASN A 141 -12.02 -17.45 10.57
N GLU A 142 -11.76 -16.69 11.63
CA GLU A 142 -12.76 -16.44 12.68
C GLU A 142 -14.02 -15.78 12.13
N ARG A 143 -13.88 -14.77 11.26
CA ARG A 143 -15.05 -14.08 10.67
C ARG A 143 -15.90 -14.98 9.79
N LYS A 144 -15.29 -15.92 9.06
CA LYS A 144 -16.02 -16.89 8.24
C LYS A 144 -16.78 -17.91 9.08
N ASN A 145 -16.25 -18.29 10.24
CA ASN A 145 -16.87 -19.28 11.12
C ASN A 145 -18.07 -18.72 11.92
N HIS A 146 -18.22 -17.39 11.98
CA HIS A 146 -19.32 -16.71 12.70
C HIS A 146 -20.38 -16.10 11.76
N GLN A 147 -20.36 -16.43 10.46
CA GLN A 147 -21.40 -16.10 9.47
C GLN A 147 -22.20 -17.35 9.09
#